data_AF-A0A1G0NGI8-F1
#
_entry.id   AF-A0A1G0NGI8-F1
#
_cell.length_a   1.000
_cell.length_b   1.000
_cell.length_c   1.000
_cell.angle_alpha   90.00
_cell.angle_beta   90.00
_cell.angle_gamma   90.00
#
_symmetry.space_group_name_H-M   'P 1'
#
loop_
_entity.id
_entity.type
_entity.pdbx_description
1 polymer ?
#
loop_
_entity_poly.entity_id
_entity_poly.type
_entity_poly.pdbx_seq_one_letter_code
_entity_poly.pdbx_strand_id
1 'polypeptide(L)'
;MMGEAMATGLTGLAAFDSRPFFDKALHHGVKQGIISPERLRAIEADFAKGIVQIANYFGTAYLRPELEQAVRRMVYLMSLYLEDVSGGAVAVAAASLRDKTLLSHSKGGSDMLKRLQAMPDSSLMIGNIVSPESQRAYLDDRTAAHTLTLAEYRAERAVRQVSQDTIDFSLWLARKMGVARGDYDDAEALIRSAMLVLFVDKAALTLPTRSGFVHLVKAAKRPQAKLDAVRFQAFFADAPAVFQQLAQRAMARFVEQDLPQIRADDTTADKLLYGDTAQPYFVGESLDEDVSEYDRLVAKEWQRVTRGESDDPQVLATVFLLLATGLPPKASMLLKDAKEVTRIFRSSGFDSQAVLGFVDQHAPESQRADLRRAWSDDIRREAEERLADTDPNWPDAYMERALAYLHGACRASWKKRR
;
A
#
# COMPACT_ATOMS: atom_id res chain seq x y z
N MET A 1 17.29 23.31 -59.84
CA MET A 1 17.11 23.93 -58.50
C MET A 1 15.67 23.96 -57.99
N MET A 2 14.62 24.27 -58.77
CA MET A 2 13.23 24.17 -58.27
C MET A 2 12.68 22.73 -58.16
N GLY A 3 13.24 21.77 -58.91
CA GLY A 3 12.84 20.35 -58.84
C GLY A 3 13.33 19.60 -57.60
N GLU A 4 14.53 19.93 -57.10
CA GLU A 4 15.11 19.29 -55.90
C GLU A 4 14.45 19.76 -54.60
N ALA A 5 14.06 21.05 -54.52
CA ALA A 5 13.37 21.58 -53.35
C ALA A 5 11.97 20.98 -53.17
N MET A 6 11.24 20.72 -54.27
CA MET A 6 9.94 20.03 -54.20
C MET A 6 10.05 18.54 -53.87
N ALA A 7 11.10 17.86 -54.36
CA ALA A 7 11.38 16.47 -53.98
C ALA A 7 11.72 16.35 -52.48
N THR A 8 12.49 17.31 -51.94
CA THR A 8 12.87 17.33 -50.52
C THR A 8 11.67 17.65 -49.61
N GLY A 9 10.76 18.54 -50.05
CA GLY A 9 9.50 18.85 -49.34
C GLY A 9 8.49 17.69 -49.31
N LEU A 10 8.39 16.90 -50.39
CA LEU A 10 7.59 15.68 -50.43
C LEU A 10 8.17 14.57 -49.54
N THR A 11 9.50 14.51 -49.39
CA THR A 11 10.17 13.54 -48.51
C THR A 11 9.98 13.88 -47.03
N GLY A 12 9.87 15.18 -46.68
CA GLY A 12 9.58 15.65 -45.32
C GLY A 12 8.12 15.46 -44.87
N LEU A 13 7.15 15.56 -45.79
CA LEU A 13 5.73 15.23 -45.52
C LEU A 13 5.47 13.71 -45.54
N ALA A 14 6.22 12.94 -46.33
CA ALA A 14 6.20 11.47 -46.26
C ALA A 14 6.78 10.93 -44.94
N ALA A 15 7.58 11.71 -44.22
CA ALA A 15 8.13 11.34 -42.93
C ALA A 15 7.11 11.37 -41.78
N PHE A 16 5.95 12.02 -41.95
CA PHE A 16 4.90 12.11 -40.94
C PHE A 16 3.58 11.48 -41.44
N ASP A 17 3.61 10.17 -41.68
CA ASP A 17 2.40 9.40 -41.94
C ASP A 17 1.64 9.19 -40.62
N SER A 18 0.54 9.92 -40.42
CA SER A 18 -0.29 9.87 -39.21
C SER A 18 -1.33 8.74 -39.20
N ARG A 19 -1.37 7.90 -40.24
CA ARG A 19 -2.32 6.79 -40.31
C ARG A 19 -2.04 5.77 -39.19
N PRO A 20 -3.07 5.05 -38.72
CA PRO A 20 -2.89 3.88 -37.86
C PRO A 20 -1.89 2.88 -38.48
N PHE A 21 -1.13 2.18 -37.64
CA PHE A 21 -0.09 1.25 -38.13
C PHE A 21 -0.68 0.13 -39.00
N PHE A 22 -1.89 -0.34 -38.69
CA PHE A 22 -2.65 -1.26 -39.54
C PHE A 22 -2.83 -0.72 -40.97
N ASP A 23 -3.26 0.53 -41.12
CA ASP A 23 -3.49 1.15 -42.42
C ASP A 23 -2.18 1.24 -43.21
N LYS A 24 -1.07 1.60 -42.56
CA LYS A 24 0.26 1.61 -43.19
C LYS A 24 0.64 0.25 -43.72
N ALA A 25 0.48 -0.80 -42.90
CA ALA A 25 0.79 -2.19 -43.26
C ALA A 25 -0.09 -2.68 -44.42
N LEU A 26 -1.40 -2.39 -44.39
CA LEU A 26 -2.33 -2.78 -45.44
C LEU A 26 -1.98 -2.09 -46.77
N HIS A 27 -1.78 -0.77 -46.76
CA HIS A 27 -1.41 -0.01 -47.96
C HIS A 27 -0.08 -0.47 -48.54
N HIS A 28 0.94 -0.70 -47.69
CA HIS A 28 2.22 -1.23 -48.13
C HIS A 28 2.06 -2.62 -48.74
N GLY A 29 1.31 -3.51 -48.08
CA GLY A 29 1.10 -4.87 -48.54
C GLY A 29 0.40 -4.94 -49.90
N VAL A 30 -0.59 -4.08 -50.14
CA VAL A 30 -1.26 -3.95 -51.44
C VAL A 30 -0.30 -3.38 -52.49
N LYS A 31 0.38 -2.26 -52.17
CA LYS A 31 1.31 -1.58 -53.10
C LYS A 31 2.46 -2.48 -53.56
N GLN A 32 2.98 -3.32 -52.65
CA GLN A 32 4.10 -4.23 -52.93
C GLN A 32 3.65 -5.60 -53.43
N GLY A 33 2.35 -5.83 -53.62
CA GLY A 33 1.82 -7.13 -54.06
C GLY A 33 1.96 -8.27 -53.04
N ILE A 34 2.24 -7.96 -51.77
CA ILE A 34 2.29 -8.95 -50.68
C ILE A 34 0.88 -9.47 -50.36
N ILE A 35 -0.12 -8.59 -50.46
CA ILE A 35 -1.54 -8.91 -50.23
C ILE A 35 -2.23 -9.01 -51.59
N SER A 36 -2.68 -10.22 -51.95
CA SER A 36 -3.42 -10.44 -53.20
C SER A 36 -4.84 -9.88 -53.14
N PRO A 37 -5.51 -9.67 -54.30
CA PRO A 37 -6.91 -9.24 -54.34
C PRO A 37 -7.87 -10.21 -53.63
N GLU A 38 -7.62 -11.52 -53.70
CA GLU A 38 -8.38 -12.55 -52.97
C GLU A 38 -8.22 -12.36 -51.47
N ARG A 39 -6.98 -12.09 -51.03
CA ARG A 39 -6.70 -11.86 -49.62
C ARG A 39 -7.35 -10.58 -49.11
N LEU A 40 -7.35 -9.51 -49.93
CA LEU A 40 -8.01 -8.25 -49.59
C LEU A 40 -9.52 -8.43 -49.39
N ARG A 41 -10.19 -9.23 -50.22
CA ARG A 41 -11.60 -9.59 -50.04
C ARG A 41 -11.86 -10.38 -48.75
N ALA A 42 -10.95 -11.30 -48.40
CA ALA A 42 -11.05 -12.02 -47.13
C ALA A 42 -10.86 -11.08 -45.91
N ILE A 43 -9.94 -10.12 -46.01
CA ILE A 43 -9.72 -9.07 -45.00
C ILE A 43 -10.99 -8.23 -44.81
N GLU A 44 -11.65 -7.82 -45.89
CA GLU A 44 -12.90 -7.05 -45.84
C GLU A 44 -14.03 -7.82 -45.11
N ALA A 45 -14.21 -9.10 -45.44
CA ALA A 45 -15.21 -9.95 -44.79
C ALA A 45 -14.92 -10.17 -43.29
N ASP A 46 -13.66 -10.41 -42.93
CA ASP A 46 -13.23 -10.53 -41.53
C ASP A 46 -13.46 -9.22 -40.75
N PHE A 47 -13.21 -8.07 -41.41
CA PHE A 47 -13.40 -6.75 -40.81
C PHE A 47 -14.87 -6.49 -40.49
N ALA A 48 -15.77 -6.76 -41.44
CA ALA A 48 -17.22 -6.63 -41.22
C ALA A 48 -17.71 -7.49 -40.05
N LYS A 49 -17.25 -8.75 -39.97
CA LYS A 49 -17.57 -9.64 -38.85
C LYS A 49 -17.03 -9.12 -37.51
N GLY A 50 -15.80 -8.63 -37.49
CA GLY A 50 -15.16 -8.10 -36.28
C GLY A 50 -15.86 -6.85 -35.73
N ILE A 51 -16.28 -5.94 -36.61
CA ILE A 51 -17.04 -4.74 -36.22
C ILE A 51 -18.32 -5.13 -35.47
N VAL A 52 -19.11 -6.06 -36.02
CA VAL A 52 -20.36 -6.52 -35.40
C VAL A 52 -20.09 -7.18 -34.04
N GLN A 53 -19.04 -7.99 -33.94
CA GLN A 53 -18.66 -8.64 -32.68
C GLN A 53 -18.27 -7.63 -31.60
N ILE A 54 -17.45 -6.63 -31.95
CA ILE A 54 -17.01 -5.59 -31.03
C ILE A 54 -18.18 -4.69 -30.62
N ALA A 55 -19.06 -4.32 -31.56
CA ALA A 55 -20.24 -3.53 -31.26
C ALA A 55 -21.15 -4.24 -30.24
N ASN A 56 -21.48 -5.52 -30.47
CA ASN A 56 -22.28 -6.31 -29.52
C ASN A 56 -21.55 -6.57 -28.19
N TYR A 57 -20.21 -6.61 -28.19
CA TYR A 57 -19.45 -6.80 -26.94
C TYR A 57 -19.56 -5.58 -26.02
N PHE A 58 -19.58 -4.35 -26.55
CA PHE A 58 -19.67 -3.14 -25.74
C PHE A 58 -21.11 -2.58 -25.62
N GLY A 59 -21.96 -2.80 -26.61
CA GLY A 59 -23.37 -2.40 -26.66
C GLY A 59 -24.19 -3.23 -27.66
N THR A 60 -24.45 -2.69 -28.84
CA THR A 60 -25.33 -3.21 -29.89
C THR A 60 -24.81 -2.91 -31.31
N ALA A 61 -24.94 -3.89 -32.21
CA ALA A 61 -24.61 -3.72 -33.62
C ALA A 61 -25.71 -3.02 -34.45
N TYR A 62 -26.82 -2.62 -33.84
CA TYR A 62 -27.94 -1.96 -34.55
C TYR A 62 -27.81 -0.44 -34.61
N LEU A 63 -26.90 0.15 -33.84
CA LEU A 63 -26.69 1.60 -33.79
C LEU A 63 -25.44 1.99 -34.57
N ARG A 64 -25.61 2.91 -35.53
CA ARG A 64 -24.51 3.42 -36.36
C ARG A 64 -23.34 3.99 -35.53
N PRO A 65 -23.56 4.81 -34.48
CA PRO A 65 -22.45 5.32 -33.65
C PRO A 65 -21.61 4.19 -33.02
N GLU A 66 -22.24 3.08 -32.66
CA GLU A 66 -21.55 1.94 -32.03
C GLU A 66 -20.75 1.12 -33.04
N LEU A 67 -21.26 0.97 -34.27
CA LEU A 67 -20.50 0.38 -35.38
C LEU A 67 -19.29 1.25 -35.74
N GLU A 68 -19.45 2.57 -35.82
CA GLU A 68 -18.34 3.51 -36.08
C GLU A 68 -17.28 3.46 -34.98
N GLN A 69 -17.70 3.36 -33.71
CA GLN A 69 -16.77 3.17 -32.60
C GLN A 69 -16.10 1.78 -32.65
N ALA A 70 -16.83 0.73 -33.02
CA ALA A 70 -16.27 -0.61 -33.18
C ALA A 70 -15.21 -0.68 -34.29
N VAL A 71 -15.38 0.06 -35.40
CA VAL A 71 -14.33 0.24 -36.43
C VAL A 71 -13.07 0.83 -35.81
N ARG A 72 -13.19 1.92 -35.05
CA ARG A 72 -12.04 2.58 -34.39
C ARG A 72 -11.33 1.63 -33.43
N ARG A 73 -12.09 0.91 -32.58
CA ARG A 73 -11.54 -0.11 -31.67
C ARG A 73 -10.80 -1.21 -32.43
N MET A 74 -11.37 -1.72 -33.52
CA MET A 74 -10.76 -2.78 -34.31
C MET A 74 -9.44 -2.34 -34.95
N VAL A 75 -9.42 -1.17 -35.58
CA VAL A 75 -8.20 -0.60 -36.19
C VAL A 75 -7.12 -0.36 -35.14
N TYR A 76 -7.50 0.17 -33.98
CA TYR A 76 -6.58 0.39 -32.86
C TYR A 76 -5.95 -0.90 -32.36
N LEU A 77 -6.76 -1.92 -32.02
CA LEU A 77 -6.27 -3.19 -31.48
C LEU A 77 -5.34 -3.90 -32.47
N MET A 78 -5.69 -3.92 -33.75
CA MET A 78 -4.83 -4.49 -34.79
C MET A 78 -3.53 -3.69 -34.96
N SER A 79 -3.60 -2.36 -34.91
CA SER A 79 -2.41 -1.50 -35.02
C SER A 79 -1.44 -1.75 -33.87
N LEU A 80 -1.94 -1.74 -32.62
CA LEU A 80 -1.13 -1.98 -31.42
C LEU A 80 -0.42 -3.34 -31.50
N TYR A 81 -1.15 -4.40 -31.87
CA TYR A 81 -0.60 -5.74 -31.97
C TYR A 81 0.41 -5.88 -33.11
N LEU A 82 0.06 -5.39 -34.31
CA LEU A 82 0.94 -5.47 -35.49
C LEU A 82 2.25 -4.72 -35.26
N GLU A 83 2.18 -3.53 -34.67
CA GLU A 83 3.37 -2.72 -34.38
C GLU A 83 4.29 -3.44 -33.38
N ASP A 84 3.72 -4.07 -32.35
CA ASP A 84 4.49 -4.84 -31.36
C ASP A 84 5.19 -6.05 -31.99
N VAL A 85 4.45 -6.93 -32.67
CA VAL A 85 5.00 -8.19 -33.21
C VAL A 85 5.92 -7.99 -34.41
N SER A 86 5.80 -6.87 -35.13
CA SER A 86 6.68 -6.54 -36.26
C SER A 86 7.88 -5.68 -35.86
N GLY A 87 7.94 -5.19 -34.61
CA GLY A 87 8.94 -4.20 -34.21
C GLY A 87 8.85 -2.89 -35.01
N GLY A 88 7.65 -2.52 -35.46
CA GLY A 88 7.41 -1.35 -36.33
C GLY A 88 7.74 -1.57 -37.82
N ALA A 89 8.19 -2.76 -38.22
CA ALA A 89 8.53 -3.05 -39.62
C ALA A 89 7.26 -3.29 -40.46
N VAL A 90 6.87 -2.27 -41.24
CA VAL A 90 5.64 -2.28 -42.07
C VAL A 90 5.57 -3.47 -43.05
N ALA A 91 6.71 -3.89 -43.62
CA ALA A 91 6.76 -5.04 -44.51
C ALA A 91 6.46 -6.37 -43.79
N VAL A 92 6.95 -6.54 -42.56
CA VAL A 92 6.68 -7.72 -41.71
C VAL A 92 5.21 -7.72 -41.27
N ALA A 93 4.68 -6.56 -40.91
CA ALA A 93 3.26 -6.41 -40.58
C ALA A 93 2.36 -6.76 -41.78
N ALA A 94 2.71 -6.31 -42.99
CA ALA A 94 2.01 -6.67 -44.21
C ALA A 94 2.03 -8.19 -44.50
N ALA A 95 3.18 -8.84 -44.26
CA ALA A 95 3.27 -10.31 -44.34
C ALA A 95 2.37 -10.99 -43.28
N SER A 96 2.31 -10.46 -42.06
CA SER A 96 1.38 -10.97 -41.03
C SER A 96 -0.09 -10.85 -41.46
N LEU A 97 -0.48 -9.74 -42.10
CA LEU A 97 -1.84 -9.57 -42.66
C LEU A 97 -2.15 -10.56 -43.78
N ARG A 98 -1.16 -10.91 -44.60
CA ARG A 98 -1.27 -11.98 -45.60
C ARG A 98 -1.51 -13.34 -44.95
N ASP A 99 -0.77 -13.64 -43.89
CA ASP A 99 -0.69 -14.99 -43.32
C ASP A 99 -1.77 -15.28 -42.24
N LYS A 100 -2.33 -14.25 -41.59
CA LYS A 100 -3.25 -14.41 -40.44
C LYS A 100 -4.49 -13.54 -40.55
N THR A 101 -5.63 -14.01 -40.04
CA THR A 101 -6.94 -13.31 -40.09
C THR A 101 -6.93 -11.99 -39.33
N LEU A 102 -7.76 -11.01 -39.72
CA LEU A 102 -7.87 -9.75 -38.97
C LEU A 102 -8.40 -9.97 -37.55
N LEU A 103 -9.32 -10.92 -37.37
CA LEU A 103 -9.84 -11.27 -36.06
C LEU A 103 -8.73 -11.74 -35.11
N SER A 104 -7.73 -12.48 -35.60
CA SER A 104 -6.58 -12.89 -34.78
C SER A 104 -5.71 -11.70 -34.35
N HIS A 105 -5.52 -10.71 -35.23
CA HIS A 105 -4.77 -9.49 -34.89
C HIS A 105 -5.52 -8.62 -33.87
N SER A 106 -6.83 -8.43 -34.08
CA SER A 106 -7.70 -7.69 -33.14
C SER A 106 -7.73 -8.38 -31.77
N LYS A 107 -7.87 -9.71 -31.75
CA LYS A 107 -7.76 -10.52 -30.52
C LYS A 107 -6.39 -10.34 -29.86
N GLY A 108 -5.30 -10.38 -30.63
CA GLY A 108 -3.94 -10.17 -30.13
C GLY A 108 -3.78 -8.83 -29.39
N GLY A 109 -4.32 -7.75 -29.95
CA GLY A 109 -4.35 -6.44 -29.30
C GLY A 109 -5.19 -6.43 -28.01
N SER A 110 -6.36 -7.09 -28.04
CA SER A 110 -7.20 -7.21 -26.84
C SER A 110 -6.48 -7.99 -25.73
N ASP A 111 -5.82 -9.08 -26.09
CA ASP A 111 -5.06 -9.93 -25.16
C ASP A 111 -3.80 -9.22 -24.62
N MET A 112 -3.21 -8.27 -25.37
CA MET A 112 -2.16 -7.39 -24.84
C MET A 112 -2.67 -6.50 -23.71
N LEU A 113 -3.83 -5.86 -23.91
CA LEU A 113 -4.45 -4.98 -22.91
C LEU A 113 -4.93 -5.77 -21.68
N LYS A 114 -5.55 -6.93 -21.88
CA LYS A 114 -5.97 -7.81 -20.76
C LYS A 114 -4.78 -8.27 -19.92
N ARG A 115 -3.68 -8.67 -20.56
CA ARG A 115 -2.44 -9.03 -19.84
C ARG A 115 -1.91 -7.85 -19.06
N LEU A 116 -1.93 -6.65 -19.62
CA LEU A 116 -1.51 -5.44 -18.91
C LEU A 116 -2.37 -5.17 -17.67
N GLN A 117 -3.69 -5.26 -17.80
CA GLN A 117 -4.62 -5.11 -16.67
C GLN A 117 -4.40 -6.14 -15.57
N ALA A 118 -4.10 -7.38 -15.94
CA ALA A 118 -3.87 -8.47 -14.99
C ALA A 118 -2.54 -8.36 -14.24
N MET A 119 -1.60 -7.54 -14.71
CA MET A 119 -0.36 -7.27 -13.98
C MET A 119 -0.63 -6.31 -12.82
N PRO A 120 0.03 -6.50 -11.66
CA PRO A 120 -0.09 -5.61 -10.52
C PRO A 120 0.41 -4.20 -10.86
N ASP A 121 -0.27 -3.20 -10.33
CA ASP A 121 0.12 -1.79 -10.42
C ASP A 121 0.88 -1.30 -9.18
N SER A 122 0.90 -2.09 -8.09
CA SER A 122 1.59 -1.78 -6.84
C SER A 122 2.20 -3.04 -6.20
N SER A 123 3.00 -2.85 -5.15
CA SER A 123 3.58 -3.92 -4.33
C SER A 123 2.59 -4.53 -3.32
N LEU A 124 1.39 -3.96 -3.20
CA LEU A 124 0.32 -4.48 -2.35
C LEU A 124 -0.37 -5.65 -3.08
N MET A 125 -0.46 -6.79 -2.40
CA MET A 125 -1.05 -8.02 -2.95
C MET A 125 -2.57 -8.09 -2.77
N ILE A 126 -3.16 -7.12 -2.06
CA ILE A 126 -4.61 -7.02 -1.86
C ILE A 126 -5.26 -6.44 -3.12
N GLY A 127 -6.38 -7.03 -3.55
CA GLY A 127 -7.35 -6.33 -4.41
C GLY A 127 -7.16 -6.49 -5.93
N ASN A 128 -6.16 -7.24 -6.41
CA ASN A 128 -5.96 -7.44 -7.85
C ASN A 128 -6.78 -8.60 -8.45
N ILE A 129 -8.07 -8.68 -8.13
CA ILE A 129 -8.99 -9.65 -8.76
C ILE A 129 -9.69 -8.95 -9.93
N VAL A 130 -9.24 -9.23 -11.16
CA VAL A 130 -9.90 -8.75 -12.37
C VAL A 130 -11.19 -9.53 -12.60
N SER A 131 -12.33 -8.91 -12.32
CA SER A 131 -13.65 -9.45 -12.67
C SER A 131 -13.96 -9.27 -14.17
N PRO A 132 -14.87 -10.06 -14.76
CA PRO A 132 -15.33 -9.86 -16.14
C PRO A 132 -15.85 -8.43 -16.41
N GLU A 133 -16.54 -7.82 -15.45
CA GLU A 133 -17.09 -6.47 -15.53
C GLU A 133 -15.96 -5.43 -15.53
N SER A 134 -15.00 -5.56 -14.61
CA SER A 134 -13.84 -4.67 -14.56
C SER A 134 -12.96 -4.79 -15.81
N GLN A 135 -12.86 -5.99 -16.39
CA GLN A 135 -12.14 -6.22 -17.63
C GLN A 135 -12.83 -5.55 -18.81
N ARG A 136 -14.16 -5.70 -18.91
CA ARG A 136 -14.96 -5.04 -19.94
C ARG A 136 -14.84 -3.52 -19.84
N ALA A 137 -14.96 -2.96 -18.64
CA ALA A 137 -14.82 -1.53 -18.40
C ALA A 137 -13.43 -1.00 -18.79
N TYR A 138 -12.36 -1.71 -18.41
CA TYR A 138 -11.00 -1.36 -18.79
C TYR A 138 -10.78 -1.41 -20.31
N LEU A 139 -11.26 -2.46 -20.98
CA LEU A 139 -11.16 -2.57 -22.44
C LEU A 139 -11.97 -1.49 -23.14
N ASP A 140 -13.13 -1.11 -22.60
CA ASP A 140 -13.94 -0.03 -23.15
C ASP A 140 -13.16 1.28 -23.13
N ASP A 141 -12.63 1.63 -21.95
CA ASP A 141 -11.81 2.82 -21.73
C ASP A 141 -10.56 2.86 -22.65
N ARG A 142 -9.77 1.78 -22.64
CA ARG A 142 -8.49 1.68 -23.37
C ARG A 142 -8.62 1.51 -24.87
N THR A 143 -9.82 1.28 -25.38
CA THR A 143 -10.08 1.20 -26.82
C THR A 143 -10.93 2.35 -27.34
N ALA A 144 -11.50 3.18 -26.46
CA ALA A 144 -12.35 4.30 -26.84
C ALA A 144 -11.73 5.67 -26.49
N ALA A 145 -11.57 5.99 -25.21
CA ALA A 145 -11.20 7.32 -24.74
C ALA A 145 -9.69 7.45 -24.46
N HIS A 146 -9.08 6.42 -23.88
CA HIS A 146 -7.69 6.45 -23.39
C HIS A 146 -6.85 5.36 -24.05
N THR A 147 -6.80 5.40 -25.39
CA THR A 147 -5.95 4.51 -26.18
C THR A 147 -4.47 4.73 -25.85
N LEU A 148 -3.70 3.64 -25.95
CA LEU A 148 -2.26 3.64 -25.69
C LEU A 148 -1.52 3.48 -27.01
N THR A 149 -0.57 4.36 -27.28
CA THR A 149 0.48 4.08 -28.26
C THR A 149 1.30 2.86 -27.82
N LEU A 150 2.02 2.22 -28.75
CA LEU A 150 2.88 1.09 -28.38
C LEU A 150 3.96 1.49 -27.35
N ALA A 151 4.47 2.73 -27.45
CA ALA A 151 5.43 3.26 -26.50
C ALA A 151 4.83 3.37 -25.09
N GLU A 152 3.62 3.92 -24.96
CA GLU A 152 2.92 4.03 -23.67
C GLU A 152 2.54 2.65 -23.11
N TYR A 153 2.08 1.72 -23.95
CA TYR A 153 1.82 0.34 -23.55
C TYR A 153 3.09 -0.32 -22.97
N ARG A 154 4.23 -0.15 -23.63
CA ARG A 154 5.51 -0.72 -23.17
C ARG A 154 6.00 -0.04 -21.89
N ALA A 155 5.82 1.27 -21.75
CA ALA A 155 6.16 2.00 -20.54
C ALA A 155 5.32 1.54 -19.34
N GLU A 156 3.99 1.49 -19.49
CA GLU A 156 3.09 0.99 -18.45
C GLU A 156 3.41 -0.47 -18.09
N ARG A 157 3.65 -1.32 -19.10
CA ARG A 157 4.04 -2.71 -18.87
C ARG A 157 5.36 -2.82 -18.09
N ALA A 158 6.33 -1.96 -18.38
CA ALA A 158 7.61 -1.95 -17.67
C ALA A 158 7.43 -1.55 -16.20
N VAL A 159 6.60 -0.55 -15.91
CA VAL A 159 6.26 -0.17 -14.52
C VAL A 159 5.59 -1.32 -13.78
N ARG A 160 4.55 -1.92 -14.36
CA ARG A 160 3.87 -3.07 -13.75
C ARG A 160 4.77 -4.30 -13.60
N GLN A 161 5.74 -4.48 -14.50
CA GLN A 161 6.72 -5.56 -14.38
C GLN A 161 7.61 -5.37 -13.15
N VAL A 162 7.98 -4.13 -12.81
CA VAL A 162 8.73 -3.86 -11.57
C VAL A 162 7.90 -4.29 -10.35
N SER A 163 6.61 -3.93 -10.29
CA SER A 163 5.72 -4.37 -9.20
C SER A 163 5.60 -5.89 -9.12
N GLN A 164 5.46 -6.56 -10.27
CA GLN A 164 5.41 -8.02 -10.36
C GLN A 164 6.71 -8.66 -9.84
N ASP A 165 7.87 -8.15 -10.27
CA ASP A 165 9.18 -8.66 -9.85
C ASP A 165 9.39 -8.48 -8.33
N THR A 166 8.96 -7.35 -7.77
CA THR A 166 8.96 -7.09 -6.31
C THR A 166 8.08 -8.09 -5.57
N ILE A 167 6.86 -8.33 -6.06
CA ILE A 167 5.94 -9.31 -5.47
C ILE A 167 6.56 -10.71 -5.50
N ASP A 168 7.07 -11.15 -6.65
CA ASP A 168 7.67 -12.48 -6.80
C ASP A 168 8.92 -12.65 -5.92
N PHE A 169 9.73 -11.60 -5.78
CA PHE A 169 10.88 -11.58 -4.88
C PHE A 169 10.46 -11.69 -3.40
N SER A 170 9.43 -10.94 -2.98
CA SER A 170 8.89 -11.05 -1.62
C SER A 170 8.32 -12.44 -1.33
N LEU A 171 7.63 -13.07 -2.29
CA LEU A 171 7.12 -14.44 -2.16
C LEU A 171 8.25 -15.47 -2.07
N TRP A 172 9.39 -15.21 -2.71
CA TRP A 172 10.58 -16.05 -2.56
C TRP A 172 11.20 -15.89 -1.16
N LEU A 173 11.35 -14.64 -0.68
CA LEU A 173 11.86 -14.35 0.67
C LEU A 173 10.98 -14.95 1.76
N ALA A 174 9.66 -14.74 1.66
CA ALA A 174 8.67 -15.26 2.60
C ALA A 174 8.81 -16.78 2.73
N ARG A 175 8.83 -17.51 1.61
CA ARG A 175 9.04 -18.96 1.60
C ARG A 175 10.37 -19.36 2.24
N LYS A 176 11.45 -18.64 1.94
CA LYS A 176 12.78 -18.95 2.48
C LYS A 176 12.91 -18.67 3.98
N MET A 177 12.12 -17.73 4.50
CA MET A 177 12.08 -17.34 5.90
C MET A 177 10.90 -17.92 6.69
N GLY A 178 10.11 -18.83 6.09
CA GLY A 178 9.06 -19.58 6.76
C GLY A 178 7.72 -18.87 6.92
N VAL A 179 7.42 -17.83 6.13
CA VAL A 179 6.15 -17.09 6.16
C VAL A 179 5.21 -17.58 5.07
N ALA A 180 3.95 -17.84 5.41
CA ALA A 180 2.98 -18.31 4.44
C ALA A 180 2.48 -17.14 3.57
N ARG A 181 2.02 -17.46 2.35
CA ARG A 181 1.55 -16.45 1.39
C ARG A 181 0.38 -15.60 1.92
N GLY A 182 -0.47 -16.17 2.77
CA GLY A 182 -1.65 -15.48 3.31
C GLY A 182 -1.37 -14.62 4.54
N ASP A 183 -0.13 -14.62 5.05
CA ASP A 183 0.22 -13.97 6.31
C ASP A 183 0.70 -12.53 6.12
N TYR A 184 0.83 -12.07 4.88
CA TYR A 184 1.29 -10.72 4.57
C TYR A 184 0.73 -10.22 3.24
N ASP A 185 0.58 -8.90 3.15
CA ASP A 185 -0.09 -8.24 2.04
C ASP A 185 0.79 -7.18 1.34
N ASP A 186 1.87 -6.73 1.97
CA ASP A 186 2.79 -5.74 1.41
C ASP A 186 4.17 -6.34 1.16
N ALA A 187 4.53 -6.48 -0.11
CA ALA A 187 5.82 -7.02 -0.54
C ALA A 187 7.01 -6.16 -0.06
N GLU A 188 6.88 -4.84 -0.05
CA GLU A 188 7.96 -3.91 0.31
C GLU A 188 8.25 -3.96 1.81
N ALA A 189 7.21 -4.02 2.65
CA ALA A 189 7.35 -4.18 4.10
C ALA A 189 8.05 -5.50 4.47
N LEU A 190 7.71 -6.59 3.76
CA LEU A 190 8.37 -7.88 3.95
C LEU A 190 9.85 -7.85 3.53
N ILE A 191 10.14 -7.30 2.34
CA ILE A 191 11.52 -7.17 1.83
C ILE A 191 12.37 -6.36 2.81
N ARG A 192 11.87 -5.22 3.28
CA ARG A 192 12.54 -4.35 4.25
C ARG A 192 12.91 -5.08 5.53
N SER A 193 12.00 -5.90 6.04
CA SER A 193 12.20 -6.69 7.26
C SER A 193 13.20 -7.81 7.06
N ALA A 194 13.18 -8.46 5.89
CA ALA A 194 14.21 -9.42 5.50
C ALA A 194 15.60 -8.76 5.40
N MET A 195 15.70 -7.54 4.88
CA MET A 195 16.97 -6.81 4.82
C MET A 195 17.48 -6.49 6.23
N LEU A 196 16.61 -6.08 7.17
CA LEU A 196 17.00 -5.87 8.56
C LEU A 196 17.54 -7.16 9.21
N VAL A 197 16.87 -8.29 9.01
CA VAL A 197 17.32 -9.60 9.51
C VAL A 197 18.69 -9.98 8.95
N LEU A 198 18.93 -9.75 7.65
CA LEU A 198 20.19 -10.05 6.99
C LEU A 198 21.31 -9.08 7.37
N PHE A 199 20.97 -7.84 7.72
CA PHE A 199 21.92 -6.84 8.17
C PHE A 199 22.44 -7.13 9.59
N VAL A 200 21.59 -7.63 10.48
CA VAL A 200 21.96 -7.91 11.88
C VAL A 200 22.74 -9.23 11.97
N ASP A 201 24.01 -9.12 12.38
CA ASP A 201 24.87 -10.28 12.59
C ASP A 201 24.25 -11.29 13.57
N LYS A 202 24.41 -12.58 13.26
CA LYS A 202 23.88 -13.74 14.02
C LYS A 202 22.37 -13.76 14.29
N ALA A 203 21.57 -12.87 13.71
CA ALA A 203 20.11 -12.98 13.75
C ALA A 203 19.66 -14.33 13.16
N ALA A 204 18.57 -14.90 13.65
CA ALA A 204 17.93 -16.04 12.98
C ALA A 204 17.48 -15.62 11.58
N LEU A 205 17.61 -16.49 10.57
CA LEU A 205 17.21 -16.22 9.19
C LEU A 205 15.69 -16.43 8.97
N THR A 206 14.90 -15.85 9.87
CA THR A 206 13.43 -15.89 9.88
C THR A 206 12.91 -14.47 10.04
N LEU A 207 11.69 -14.21 9.55
CA LEU A 207 11.09 -12.90 9.79
C LEU A 207 10.72 -12.73 11.27
N PRO A 208 10.88 -11.51 11.83
CA PRO A 208 10.74 -11.30 13.25
C PRO A 208 9.28 -11.26 13.69
N THR A 209 9.02 -11.66 14.93
CA THR A 209 7.82 -11.25 15.68
C THR A 209 7.94 -9.78 16.10
N ARG A 210 6.94 -9.23 16.80
CA ARG A 210 7.02 -7.83 17.26
C ARG A 210 8.17 -7.61 18.24
N SER A 211 8.35 -8.50 19.21
CA SER A 211 9.44 -8.45 20.18
C SER A 211 10.80 -8.73 19.53
N GLY A 212 10.85 -9.70 18.60
CA GLY A 212 12.04 -9.97 17.79
C GLY A 212 12.48 -8.73 16.99
N PHE A 213 11.53 -7.98 16.46
CA PHE A 213 11.80 -6.74 15.73
C PHE A 213 12.43 -5.67 16.62
N VAL A 214 11.94 -5.49 17.86
CA VAL A 214 12.57 -4.57 18.83
C VAL A 214 14.04 -4.92 19.05
N HIS A 215 14.37 -6.21 19.17
CA HIS A 215 15.75 -6.67 19.34
C HIS A 215 16.62 -6.42 18.11
N LEU A 216 16.09 -6.64 16.90
CA LEU A 216 16.79 -6.35 15.64
C LEU A 216 17.09 -4.86 15.50
N VAL A 217 16.11 -3.99 15.75
CA VAL A 217 16.28 -2.51 15.73
C VAL A 217 17.36 -2.10 16.73
N LYS A 218 17.33 -2.62 17.96
CA LYS A 218 18.35 -2.35 18.98
C LYS A 218 19.74 -2.81 18.55
N ALA A 219 19.85 -3.93 17.84
CA ALA A 219 21.12 -4.43 17.33
C ALA A 219 21.64 -3.55 16.18
N ALA A 220 20.77 -3.18 15.23
CA ALA A 220 21.11 -2.33 14.08
C ALA A 220 21.51 -0.89 14.47
N LYS A 221 20.95 -0.37 15.59
CA LYS A 221 21.33 0.91 16.19
C LYS A 221 22.79 0.97 16.67
N ARG A 222 23.44 -0.17 16.94
CA ARG A 222 24.81 -0.18 17.48
C ARG A 222 25.80 0.41 16.45
N PRO A 223 26.75 1.27 16.86
CA PRO A 223 27.72 1.86 15.93
C PRO A 223 28.56 0.83 15.16
N GLN A 224 28.82 -0.33 15.76
CA GLN A 224 29.59 -1.42 15.17
C GLN A 224 28.76 -2.32 14.24
N ALA A 225 27.43 -2.16 14.21
CA ALA A 225 26.57 -2.96 13.35
C ALA A 225 26.83 -2.62 11.88
N LYS A 226 27.11 -3.65 11.08
CA LYS A 226 27.38 -3.56 9.66
C LYS A 226 26.91 -4.84 8.98
N LEU A 227 26.59 -4.73 7.69
CA LEU A 227 26.23 -5.86 6.87
C LEU A 227 27.35 -6.91 6.85
N ASP A 228 27.01 -8.15 7.15
CA ASP A 228 27.85 -9.30 6.83
C ASP A 228 27.62 -9.69 5.37
N ALA A 229 28.55 -9.26 4.50
CA ALA A 229 28.47 -9.53 3.06
C ALA A 229 28.55 -11.03 2.73
N VAL A 230 29.27 -11.84 3.52
CA VAL A 230 29.41 -13.28 3.28
C VAL A 230 28.09 -13.98 3.58
N ARG A 231 27.49 -13.66 4.72
CA ARG A 231 26.14 -14.15 5.08
C ARG A 231 25.10 -13.75 4.04
N PHE A 232 25.12 -12.49 3.60
CA PHE A 232 24.20 -11.99 2.60
C PHE A 232 24.33 -12.75 1.27
N GLN A 233 25.55 -12.91 0.76
CA GLN A 233 25.80 -13.66 -0.47
C GLN A 233 25.39 -15.13 -0.35
N ALA A 234 25.70 -15.77 0.78
CA ALA A 234 25.32 -17.16 1.03
C ALA A 234 23.79 -17.35 1.04
N PHE A 235 23.03 -16.40 1.59
CA PHE A 235 21.57 -16.49 1.64
C PHE A 235 20.92 -16.48 0.24
N PHE A 236 21.50 -15.74 -0.71
CA PHE A 236 20.98 -15.60 -2.08
C PHE A 236 21.71 -16.45 -3.12
N ALA A 237 22.61 -17.35 -2.72
CA ALA A 237 23.44 -18.12 -3.65
C ALA A 237 22.63 -19.00 -4.63
N ASP A 238 21.46 -19.48 -4.20
CA ASP A 238 20.51 -20.29 -4.97
C ASP A 238 19.37 -19.47 -5.60
N ALA A 239 19.37 -18.14 -5.41
CA ALA A 239 18.32 -17.29 -5.93
C ALA A 239 18.48 -17.09 -7.45
N PRO A 240 17.38 -16.99 -8.22
CA PRO A 240 17.41 -16.54 -9.61
C PRO A 240 18.20 -15.23 -9.78
N ALA A 241 18.85 -15.04 -10.92
CA ALA A 241 19.70 -13.86 -11.17
C ALA A 241 18.97 -12.53 -10.95
N VAL A 242 17.69 -12.45 -11.35
CA VAL A 242 16.84 -11.27 -11.11
C VAL A 242 16.68 -11.01 -9.61
N PHE A 243 16.47 -12.04 -8.79
CA PHE A 243 16.32 -11.90 -7.33
C PHE A 243 17.64 -11.54 -6.65
N GLN A 244 18.78 -11.99 -7.16
CA GLN A 244 20.09 -11.55 -6.67
C GLN A 244 20.28 -10.04 -6.89
N GLN A 245 19.90 -9.53 -8.07
CA GLN A 245 19.94 -8.10 -8.36
C GLN A 245 18.96 -7.29 -7.50
N LEU A 246 17.74 -7.79 -7.33
CA LEU A 246 16.74 -7.17 -6.45
C LEU A 246 17.20 -7.15 -4.99
N ALA A 247 17.81 -8.23 -4.50
CA ALA A 247 18.36 -8.29 -3.15
C ALA A 247 19.46 -7.24 -2.94
N GLN A 248 20.38 -7.09 -3.89
CA GLN A 248 21.43 -6.07 -3.82
C GLN A 248 20.84 -4.65 -3.78
N ARG A 249 19.86 -4.37 -4.63
CA ARG A 249 19.16 -3.07 -4.64
C ARG A 249 18.41 -2.82 -3.34
N ALA A 250 17.70 -3.83 -2.83
CA ALA A 250 16.95 -3.74 -1.58
C ALA A 250 17.88 -3.49 -0.38
N MET A 251 19.02 -4.19 -0.30
CA MET A 251 20.00 -3.97 0.77
C MET A 251 20.68 -2.61 0.65
N ALA A 252 21.01 -2.15 -0.56
CA ALA A 252 21.56 -0.81 -0.77
C ALA A 252 20.58 0.27 -0.31
N ARG A 253 19.30 0.17 -0.71
CA ARG A 253 18.23 1.05 -0.24
C ARG A 253 18.06 1.01 1.27
N PHE A 254 18.07 -0.18 1.87
CA PHE A 254 17.99 -0.34 3.32
C PHE A 254 19.11 0.41 4.04
N VAL A 255 20.36 0.26 3.58
CA VAL A 255 21.52 0.94 4.17
C VAL A 255 21.46 2.45 3.97
N GLU A 256 21.00 2.92 2.81
CA GLU A 256 20.96 4.34 2.45
C GLU A 256 19.78 5.09 3.08
N GLN A 257 18.61 4.45 3.18
CA GLN A 257 17.34 5.12 3.53
C GLN A 257 16.77 4.66 4.86
N ASP A 258 16.76 3.35 5.13
CA ASP A 258 16.08 2.79 6.31
C ASP A 258 16.99 2.78 7.55
N LEU A 259 18.27 2.45 7.38
CA LEU A 259 19.25 2.38 8.47
C LEU A 259 19.48 3.74 9.16
N PRO A 260 19.55 4.90 8.46
CA PRO A 260 19.61 6.19 9.12
C PRO A 260 18.39 6.49 9.99
N GLN A 261 17.19 6.11 9.53
CA GLN A 261 15.96 6.25 10.32
C GLN A 261 16.01 5.34 11.56
N ILE A 262 16.41 4.08 11.39
CA ILE A 262 16.63 3.16 12.51
C ILE A 262 17.62 3.77 13.51
N ARG A 263 18.66 4.47 13.06
CA ARG A 263 19.72 5.04 13.93
C ARG A 263 19.40 6.41 14.52
N ALA A 264 18.29 7.04 14.13
CA ALA A 264 17.87 8.29 14.73
C ALA A 264 17.55 8.12 16.24
N ASP A 265 17.93 9.13 17.02
CA ASP A 265 17.86 9.09 18.48
C ASP A 265 16.41 9.00 19.00
N ASP A 266 15.49 9.66 18.33
CA ASP A 266 14.07 9.75 18.66
C ASP A 266 13.20 8.61 18.09
N THR A 267 13.81 7.73 17.29
CA THR A 267 13.11 6.63 16.62
C THR A 267 13.06 5.38 17.51
N THR A 268 11.88 4.79 17.62
CA THR A 268 11.63 3.55 18.37
C THR A 268 11.16 2.45 17.41
N ALA A 269 11.28 1.19 17.83
CA ALA A 269 10.73 0.07 17.07
C ALA A 269 9.20 0.23 16.86
N ASP A 270 8.50 0.73 17.89
CA ASP A 270 7.06 0.98 17.84
C ASP A 270 6.69 2.06 16.80
N LYS A 271 7.47 3.15 16.72
CA LYS A 271 7.32 4.18 15.68
C LYS A 271 7.57 3.64 14.27
N LEU A 272 8.53 2.72 14.11
CA LEU A 272 8.85 2.11 12.82
C LEU A 272 7.77 1.11 12.34
N LEU A 273 6.97 0.58 13.26
CA LEU A 273 5.86 -0.34 12.94
C LEU A 273 4.53 0.40 12.75
N TYR A 274 4.23 1.36 13.62
CA TYR A 274 2.89 1.95 13.74
C TYR A 274 2.85 3.47 13.63
N GLY A 275 4.00 4.14 13.54
CA GLY A 275 4.04 5.58 13.34
C GLY A 275 3.66 5.97 11.90
N ASP A 276 3.54 7.28 11.66
CA ASP A 276 3.16 7.86 10.35
C ASP A 276 4.24 7.70 9.26
N THR A 277 5.16 6.75 9.39
CA THR A 277 6.16 6.46 8.38
C THR A 277 5.50 5.82 7.16
N ALA A 278 5.76 6.36 5.97
CA ALA A 278 5.17 5.87 4.72
C ALA A 278 5.53 4.42 4.35
N GLN A 279 6.40 3.76 5.13
CA GLN A 279 6.94 2.45 4.78
C GLN A 279 7.19 1.59 6.04
N PRO A 280 6.16 0.89 6.55
CA PRO A 280 6.29 0.06 7.73
C PRO A 280 7.12 -1.21 7.49
N TYR A 281 7.54 -1.83 8.58
CA TYR A 281 8.14 -3.16 8.57
C TYR A 281 7.07 -4.23 8.75
N PHE A 282 7.30 -5.41 8.16
CA PHE A 282 6.56 -6.62 8.42
C PHE A 282 7.05 -7.31 9.70
N VAL A 283 6.09 -7.75 10.51
CA VAL A 283 6.30 -8.61 11.68
C VAL A 283 5.32 -9.77 11.62
N GLY A 284 5.82 -10.99 11.82
CA GLY A 284 4.99 -12.19 11.83
C GLY A 284 4.16 -12.28 13.11
N GLU A 285 2.94 -12.80 12.99
CA GLU A 285 2.14 -13.16 14.14
C GLU A 285 2.66 -14.47 14.75
N SER A 286 2.85 -14.48 16.06
CA SER A 286 3.19 -15.70 16.80
C SER A 286 2.17 -15.89 17.91
N LEU A 287 1.49 -17.03 17.89
CA LEU A 287 0.54 -17.42 18.94
C LEU A 287 1.23 -17.63 20.30
N ASP A 288 2.55 -17.88 20.27
CA ASP A 288 3.37 -18.08 21.46
C ASP A 288 4.01 -16.78 21.97
N GLU A 289 3.92 -15.68 21.21
CA GLU A 289 4.41 -14.38 21.66
C GLU A 289 3.44 -13.82 22.70
N ASP A 290 3.93 -13.68 23.94
CA ASP A 290 3.21 -13.00 25.00
C ASP A 290 3.05 -11.53 24.57
N VAL A 291 1.83 -11.13 24.23
CA VAL A 291 1.49 -9.74 23.85
C VAL A 291 2.02 -8.74 24.89
N SER A 292 2.09 -9.15 26.17
CA SER A 292 2.64 -8.32 27.23
C SER A 292 4.16 -8.14 27.17
N GLU A 293 4.90 -9.02 26.50
CA GLU A 293 6.34 -8.89 26.30
C GLU A 293 6.65 -7.68 25.40
N TYR A 294 5.96 -7.57 24.26
CA TYR A 294 6.13 -6.45 23.35
C TYR A 294 5.85 -5.11 24.04
N ASP A 295 4.70 -5.00 24.72
CA ASP A 295 4.31 -3.78 25.41
C ASP A 295 5.31 -3.39 26.51
N ARG A 296 5.89 -4.38 27.22
CA ARG A 296 6.94 -4.12 28.22
C ARG A 296 8.22 -3.56 27.59
N LEU A 297 8.53 -3.95 26.35
CA LEU A 297 9.71 -3.48 25.62
C LEU A 297 9.53 -2.05 25.09
N VAL A 298 8.35 -1.70 24.59
CA VAL A 298 8.12 -0.41 23.92
C VAL A 298 7.43 0.64 24.80
N ALA A 299 6.63 0.23 25.78
CA ALA A 299 5.77 1.09 26.59
C ALA A 299 5.91 0.80 28.09
N LYS A 300 7.15 0.64 28.58
CA LYS A 300 7.45 0.24 29.97
C LYS A 300 6.75 1.10 31.03
N GLU A 301 6.75 2.42 30.86
CA GLU A 301 6.16 3.34 31.83
C GLU A 301 4.64 3.28 31.81
N TRP A 302 4.02 3.16 30.62
CA TRP A 302 2.60 2.92 30.47
C TRP A 302 2.18 1.63 31.16
N GLN A 303 2.85 0.52 30.87
CA GLN A 303 2.64 -0.78 31.50
C GLN A 303 2.80 -0.74 33.03
N ARG A 304 3.79 0.00 33.55
CA ARG A 304 3.99 0.19 34.98
C ARG A 304 2.81 0.92 35.63
N VAL A 305 2.31 1.95 34.98
CA VAL A 305 1.23 2.81 35.48
C VAL A 305 -0.13 2.09 35.41
N THR A 306 -0.43 1.44 34.29
CA THR A 306 -1.70 0.74 34.04
C THR A 306 -1.71 -0.68 34.61
N ARG A 307 -0.55 -1.21 35.03
CA ARG A 307 -0.34 -2.60 35.45
C ARG A 307 -0.71 -3.63 34.36
N GLY A 308 -0.62 -3.22 33.09
CA GLY A 308 -1.01 -4.04 31.95
C GLY A 308 -2.51 -4.16 31.73
N GLU A 309 -3.31 -3.35 32.41
CA GLU A 309 -4.78 -3.33 32.31
C GLU A 309 -5.27 -2.06 31.61
N SER A 310 -4.54 -1.61 30.57
CA SER A 310 -4.90 -0.41 29.81
C SER A 310 -6.19 -0.54 29.00
N ASP A 311 -6.69 -1.75 28.79
CA ASP A 311 -7.97 -2.00 28.12
C ASP A 311 -9.17 -1.79 29.05
N ASP A 312 -8.96 -1.69 30.36
CA ASP A 312 -10.02 -1.40 31.34
C ASP A 312 -10.32 0.11 31.36
N PRO A 313 -11.53 0.55 30.96
CA PRO A 313 -11.90 1.97 30.97
C PRO A 313 -11.75 2.63 32.35
N GLN A 314 -11.94 1.88 33.43
CA GLN A 314 -11.80 2.40 34.79
C GLN A 314 -10.34 2.66 35.16
N VAL A 315 -9.40 1.86 34.63
CA VAL A 315 -7.95 2.11 34.80
C VAL A 315 -7.54 3.36 34.03
N LEU A 316 -7.98 3.49 32.77
CA LEU A 316 -7.69 4.67 31.95
C LEU A 316 -8.23 5.94 32.58
N ALA A 317 -9.50 5.96 33.00
CA ALA A 317 -10.10 7.10 33.70
C ALA A 317 -9.33 7.45 34.97
N THR A 318 -8.90 6.44 35.75
CA THR A 318 -8.09 6.66 36.94
C THR A 318 -6.77 7.36 36.62
N VAL A 319 -6.02 6.84 35.65
CA VAL A 319 -4.71 7.35 35.27
C VAL A 319 -4.84 8.78 34.72
N PHE A 320 -5.80 9.02 33.82
CA PHE A 320 -5.99 10.32 33.20
C PHE A 320 -6.43 11.40 34.19
N LEU A 321 -7.38 11.10 35.09
CA LEU A 321 -7.82 12.08 36.08
C LEU A 321 -6.72 12.41 37.10
N LEU A 322 -5.85 11.46 37.45
CA LEU A 322 -4.69 11.74 38.28
C LEU A 322 -3.68 12.65 37.55
N LEU A 323 -3.35 12.34 36.29
CA LEU A 323 -2.45 13.16 35.48
C LEU A 323 -3.00 14.58 35.26
N ALA A 324 -4.28 14.70 34.92
CA ALA A 324 -4.95 15.97 34.67
C ALA A 324 -5.02 16.88 35.90
N THR A 325 -4.81 16.32 37.09
CA THR A 325 -4.76 17.07 38.35
C THR A 325 -3.35 17.14 38.94
N GLY A 326 -2.32 16.75 38.19
CA GLY A 326 -0.92 16.80 38.62
C GLY A 326 -0.55 15.76 39.69
N LEU A 327 -1.41 14.76 39.92
CA LEU A 327 -1.17 13.68 40.86
C LEU A 327 -0.39 12.52 40.19
N PRO A 328 0.41 11.75 40.96
CA PRO A 328 1.16 10.62 40.40
C PRO A 328 0.24 9.57 39.77
N PRO A 329 0.47 9.18 38.50
CA PRO A 329 -0.37 8.22 37.80
C PRO A 329 -0.22 6.80 38.36
N LYS A 330 -1.35 6.10 38.48
CA LYS A 330 -1.43 4.70 38.96
C LYS A 330 -2.76 4.07 38.56
N ALA A 331 -2.79 2.73 38.46
CA ALA A 331 -3.96 1.97 38.02
C ALA A 331 -5.18 1.99 38.97
N SER A 332 -5.04 2.44 40.21
CA SER A 332 -6.13 2.41 41.20
C SER A 332 -6.22 3.70 42.00
N MET A 333 -7.43 4.19 42.20
CA MET A 333 -7.71 5.42 42.93
C MET A 333 -8.00 5.11 44.41
N LEU A 334 -7.29 5.76 45.33
CA LEU A 334 -7.60 5.73 46.75
C LEU A 334 -8.62 6.84 47.06
N LEU A 335 -9.37 6.71 48.18
CA LEU A 335 -10.32 7.73 48.62
C LEU A 335 -9.65 9.11 48.81
N LYS A 336 -8.40 9.14 49.30
CA LYS A 336 -7.65 10.39 49.43
C LYS A 336 -7.35 11.04 48.09
N ASP A 337 -7.07 10.23 47.06
CA ASP A 337 -6.79 10.76 45.73
C ASP A 337 -8.08 11.29 45.10
N ALA A 338 -9.21 10.58 45.26
CA ALA A 338 -10.51 11.02 44.74
C ALA A 338 -10.96 12.38 45.31
N LYS A 339 -10.73 12.59 46.62
CA LYS A 339 -10.97 13.90 47.26
C LYS A 339 -10.04 14.97 46.70
N GLU A 340 -8.79 14.63 46.49
CA GLU A 340 -7.77 15.56 46.02
C GLU A 340 -7.98 15.94 44.54
N VAL A 341 -8.31 14.97 43.67
CA VAL A 341 -8.73 15.19 42.29
C VAL A 341 -9.89 16.18 42.24
N THR A 342 -10.95 15.92 43.02
CA THR A 342 -12.12 16.82 43.09
C THR A 342 -11.73 18.22 43.56
N ARG A 343 -10.88 18.33 44.58
CA ARG A 343 -10.42 19.61 45.13
C ARG A 343 -9.61 20.40 44.11
N ILE A 344 -8.64 19.77 43.46
CA ILE A 344 -7.78 20.41 42.45
C ILE A 344 -8.63 20.83 41.26
N PHE A 345 -9.46 19.93 40.73
CA PHE A 345 -10.36 20.23 39.62
C PHE A 345 -11.25 21.45 39.90
N ARG A 346 -11.92 21.51 41.06
CA ARG A 346 -12.78 22.64 41.41
C ARG A 346 -12.01 23.95 41.57
N SER A 347 -10.70 23.89 41.84
CA SER A 347 -9.86 25.08 42.02
C SER A 347 -9.25 25.60 40.72
N SER A 348 -8.89 24.71 39.79
CA SER A 348 -8.06 25.07 38.63
C SER A 348 -8.45 24.37 37.32
N GLY A 349 -9.46 23.50 37.33
CA GLY A 349 -9.81 22.65 36.20
C GLY A 349 -8.80 21.54 35.94
N PHE A 350 -8.91 20.90 34.77
CA PHE A 350 -8.02 19.84 34.32
C PHE A 350 -6.90 20.37 33.42
N ASP A 351 -5.67 19.94 33.70
CA ASP A 351 -4.53 20.08 32.78
C ASP A 351 -4.58 18.97 31.71
N SER A 352 -5.26 19.26 30.60
CA SER A 352 -5.31 18.33 29.47
C SER A 352 -3.93 18.09 28.84
N GLN A 353 -3.00 19.04 28.91
CA GLN A 353 -1.68 18.89 28.28
C GLN A 353 -0.83 17.87 29.02
N ALA A 354 -0.97 17.76 30.35
CA ALA A 354 -0.32 16.70 31.13
C ALA A 354 -0.75 15.29 30.67
N VAL A 355 -2.05 15.10 30.39
CA VAL A 355 -2.58 13.81 29.91
C VAL A 355 -2.06 13.51 28.50
N LEU A 356 -2.21 14.46 27.57
CA LEU A 356 -1.79 14.29 26.18
C LEU A 356 -0.27 14.06 26.07
N GLY A 357 0.52 14.83 26.81
CA GLY A 357 1.98 14.65 26.86
C GLY A 357 2.41 13.30 27.41
N PHE A 358 1.71 12.78 28.43
CA PHE A 358 1.98 11.43 28.94
C PHE A 358 1.64 10.34 27.91
N VAL A 359 0.50 10.46 27.22
CA VAL A 359 0.11 9.55 26.13
C VAL A 359 1.14 9.57 25.01
N ASP A 360 1.54 10.75 24.56
CA ASP A 360 2.51 10.93 23.47
C ASP A 360 3.91 10.40 23.82
N GLN A 361 4.28 10.39 25.09
CA GLN A 361 5.60 9.94 25.52
C GLN A 361 5.66 8.45 25.88
N HIS A 362 4.59 7.91 26.46
CA HIS A 362 4.66 6.61 27.14
C HIS A 362 3.71 5.56 26.59
N ALA A 363 2.58 5.94 26.00
CA ALA A 363 1.62 4.98 25.46
C ALA A 363 2.14 4.34 24.15
N PRO A 364 1.74 3.08 23.85
CA PRO A 364 2.00 2.46 22.55
C PRO A 364 1.47 3.33 21.41
N GLU A 365 2.27 3.48 20.35
CA GLU A 365 2.01 4.37 19.21
C GLU A 365 0.64 4.09 18.58
N SER A 366 0.31 2.81 18.39
CA SER A 366 -0.97 2.36 17.83
C SER A 366 -2.19 2.78 18.63
N GLN A 367 -2.05 3.03 19.94
CA GLN A 367 -3.15 3.40 20.84
C GLN A 367 -3.29 4.91 21.03
N ARG A 368 -2.27 5.72 20.69
CA ARG A 368 -2.24 7.15 21.04
C ARG A 368 -3.41 7.94 20.48
N ALA A 369 -3.79 7.70 19.23
CA ALA A 369 -4.91 8.39 18.61
C ALA A 369 -6.22 8.13 19.37
N ASP A 370 -6.46 6.88 19.76
CA ASP A 370 -7.67 6.46 20.48
C ASP A 370 -7.68 6.99 21.90
N LEU A 371 -6.54 6.92 22.59
CA LEU A 371 -6.38 7.44 23.95
C LEU A 371 -6.59 8.97 24.02
N ARG A 372 -6.10 9.72 23.02
CA ARG A 372 -6.32 11.17 22.93
C ARG A 372 -7.80 11.51 22.71
N ARG A 373 -8.50 10.72 21.90
CA ARG A 373 -9.95 10.84 21.69
C ARG A 373 -10.72 10.48 22.95
N ALA A 374 -10.43 9.35 23.57
CA ALA A 374 -11.07 8.90 24.82
C ALA A 374 -10.94 9.94 25.94
N TRP A 375 -9.78 10.61 26.07
CA TRP A 375 -9.64 11.73 26.99
C TRP A 375 -10.52 12.91 26.58
N SER A 376 -10.38 13.39 25.33
CA SER A 376 -10.94 14.67 24.88
C SER A 376 -12.47 14.64 24.76
N ASP A 377 -13.02 13.52 24.29
CA ASP A 377 -14.41 13.40 23.87
C ASP A 377 -15.29 12.76 24.96
N ASP A 378 -14.73 11.85 25.75
CA ASP A 378 -15.49 11.07 26.73
C ASP A 378 -15.10 11.40 28.17
N ILE A 379 -13.92 10.96 28.63
CA ILE A 379 -13.52 10.96 30.04
C ILE A 379 -13.51 12.37 30.63
N ARG A 380 -12.89 13.33 29.94
CA ARG A 380 -12.80 14.71 30.41
C ARG A 380 -14.17 15.34 30.54
N ARG A 381 -15.01 15.24 29.50
CA ARG A 381 -16.31 15.93 29.43
C ARG A 381 -17.24 15.44 30.52
N GLU A 382 -17.32 14.12 30.70
CA GLU A 382 -18.12 13.53 31.78
C GLU A 382 -17.58 13.94 33.16
N ALA A 383 -16.25 13.86 33.37
CA ALA A 383 -15.66 14.22 34.65
C ALA A 383 -15.85 15.71 34.99
N GLU A 384 -15.73 16.61 34.01
CA GLU A 384 -15.96 18.04 34.21
C GLU A 384 -17.37 18.33 34.73
N GLU A 385 -18.38 17.70 34.13
CA GLU A 385 -19.78 17.83 34.54
C GLU A 385 -20.00 17.24 35.94
N ARG A 386 -19.47 16.04 36.20
CA ARG A 386 -19.76 15.28 37.42
C ARG A 386 -19.00 15.77 38.65
N LEU A 387 -17.83 16.35 38.48
CA LEU A 387 -17.01 16.88 39.58
C LEU A 387 -17.32 18.34 39.92
N ALA A 388 -17.96 19.07 39.01
CA ALA A 388 -18.34 20.45 39.22
C ALA A 388 -19.31 20.61 40.41
N ASP A 389 -19.11 21.71 41.15
CA ASP A 389 -20.00 22.16 42.22
C ASP A 389 -20.61 23.51 41.85
N THR A 390 -21.33 23.52 40.74
CA THR A 390 -21.83 24.74 40.10
C THR A 390 -23.33 24.93 40.22
N ASP A 391 -24.07 23.96 40.77
CA ASP A 391 -25.52 24.06 41.00
C ASP A 391 -25.81 24.64 42.40
N PRO A 392 -26.26 25.90 42.50
CA PRO A 392 -26.55 26.53 43.79
C PRO A 392 -27.71 25.86 44.54
N ASN A 393 -28.60 25.16 43.83
CA ASN A 393 -29.74 24.47 44.42
C ASN A 393 -29.38 23.07 44.94
N TRP A 394 -28.24 22.53 44.50
CA TRP A 394 -27.79 21.20 44.88
C TRP A 394 -26.26 21.12 45.10
N PRO A 395 -25.75 21.85 46.12
CA PRO A 395 -24.32 21.96 46.36
C PRO A 395 -23.73 20.62 46.81
N ASP A 396 -22.54 20.32 46.31
CA ASP A 396 -21.75 19.12 46.63
C ASP A 396 -20.54 19.48 47.49
N ALA A 397 -20.75 20.32 48.51
CA ALA A 397 -19.70 20.84 49.38
C ALA A 397 -18.90 19.73 50.10
N TYR A 398 -19.55 18.60 50.38
CA TYR A 398 -18.93 17.41 51.00
C TYR A 398 -18.44 16.36 49.99
N MET A 399 -18.50 16.68 48.69
CA MET A 399 -18.04 15.83 47.57
C MET A 399 -18.77 14.48 47.45
N GLU A 400 -19.98 14.32 48.00
CA GLU A 400 -20.67 13.03 47.99
C GLU A 400 -21.00 12.58 46.57
N ARG A 401 -21.45 13.50 45.71
CA ARG A 401 -21.76 13.21 44.30
C ARG A 401 -20.49 12.96 43.49
N ALA A 402 -19.48 13.81 43.66
CA ALA A 402 -18.19 13.64 43.01
C ALA A 402 -17.52 12.30 43.38
N LEU A 403 -17.54 11.92 44.66
CA LEU A 403 -16.98 10.64 45.13
C LEU A 403 -17.80 9.44 44.65
N ALA A 404 -19.12 9.55 44.52
CA ALA A 404 -19.96 8.49 43.97
C ALA A 404 -19.68 8.27 42.48
N TYR A 405 -19.49 9.34 41.71
CA TYR A 405 -19.06 9.28 40.32
C TYR A 405 -17.68 8.62 40.18
N LEU A 406 -16.67 9.13 40.89
CA LEU A 406 -15.31 8.58 40.83
C LEU A 406 -15.27 7.11 41.28
N HIS A 407 -16.12 6.69 42.21
CA HIS A 407 -16.23 5.29 42.61
C HIS A 407 -16.72 4.38 41.47
N GLY A 408 -17.62 4.87 40.61
CA GLY A 408 -18.17 4.10 39.50
C GLY A 408 -17.36 4.20 38.20
N ALA A 409 -16.77 5.36 37.93
CA ALA A 409 -16.03 5.64 36.70
C ALA A 409 -14.55 5.27 36.78
N CYS A 410 -13.94 5.27 37.97
CA CYS A 410 -12.55 4.91 38.18
C CYS A 410 -12.40 3.58 38.91
N ARG A 411 -11.20 3.00 38.85
CA ARG A 411 -10.86 1.79 39.60
C ARG A 411 -10.61 2.14 41.07
N ALA A 412 -11.71 2.28 41.79
CA ALA A 412 -11.72 2.70 43.19
C ALA A 412 -11.33 1.55 44.14
N SER A 413 -10.39 1.82 45.04
CA SER A 413 -9.95 0.85 46.05
C SER A 413 -10.64 1.03 47.41
N TRP A 414 -11.72 1.81 47.49
CA TRP A 414 -12.46 2.05 48.74
C TRP A 414 -13.88 1.50 48.68
N LYS A 415 -14.45 1.21 49.86
CA LYS A 415 -15.83 0.73 49.96
C LYS A 415 -16.80 1.87 49.64
N LYS A 416 -17.80 1.58 48.82
CA LYS A 416 -18.92 2.49 48.59
C LYS A 416 -19.61 2.78 49.93
N ARG A 417 -19.83 4.05 50.26
CA ARG A 417 -20.70 4.42 51.38
C ARG A 417 -22.12 3.92 51.02
N ARG A 418 -22.70 3.12 51.91
CA ARG A 418 -24.06 2.60 51.74
C ARG A 418 -25.09 3.72 51.81
#